data_AF-A0A7Y5W7P2-F1
#
_entry.id   AF-A0A7Y5W7P2-F1
#
_cell.length_a   1.000
_cell.length_b   1.000
_cell.length_c   1.000
_cell.angle_alpha   90.00
_cell.angle_beta   90.00
_cell.angle_gamma   90.00
#
_symmetry.space_group_name_H-M   'P 1'
#
loop_
_entity.id
_entity.type
_entity.pdbx_description
1 polymer ?
#
loop_
_entity_poly.entity_id
_entity_poly.type
_entity_poly.pdbx_seq_one_letter_code
_entity_poly.pdbx_strand_id
1 'polypeptide(L)'
;MIHVAIIAPDYLNAILAGRKVVESRLTLTRREPFGQITAGDRLYFKASGGAFGATAMAARVDSHEEMTPANMRALRRTLGRFILGTDAYWRAKLMARYATLIWLERVEPIVIGPDYRAHPSWASGRAWYTLPENWCVYHAARRAA
;
A
#
# COMPACT_ATOMS: atom_id res chain seq x y z
N MET A 1 0.72 -3.83 -13.65
CA MET A 1 0.81 -4.83 -12.57
C MET A 1 -0.26 -4.51 -11.55
N ILE A 2 -0.62 -5.47 -10.70
CA ILE A 2 -1.49 -5.19 -9.56
C ILE A 2 -0.79 -5.53 -8.25
N HIS A 3 -1.21 -4.86 -7.19
CA HIS A 3 -0.68 -5.08 -5.85
C HIS A 3 -1.79 -5.31 -4.84
N VAL A 4 -1.52 -6.17 -3.86
CA VAL A 4 -2.37 -6.33 -2.68
C VAL A 4 -1.64 -5.81 -1.46
N ALA A 5 -2.20 -4.77 -0.84
CA ALA A 5 -1.71 -4.17 0.39
C ALA A 5 -2.61 -4.60 1.56
N ILE A 6 -2.04 -5.34 2.51
CA ILE A 6 -2.73 -5.65 3.78
C ILE A 6 -2.44 -4.49 4.74
N ILE A 7 -3.51 -3.89 5.28
CA ILE A 7 -3.44 -2.69 6.13
C ILE A 7 -4.37 -2.81 7.34
N ALA A 8 -4.13 -2.01 8.37
CA ALA A 8 -5.06 -1.90 9.50
C ALA A 8 -6.42 -1.33 9.04
N PRO A 9 -7.55 -1.76 9.63
CA PRO A 9 -8.88 -1.27 9.27
C PRO A 9 -9.01 0.27 9.29
N ASP A 10 -8.40 0.94 10.25
CA ASP A 10 -8.46 2.42 10.35
C ASP A 10 -7.82 3.12 9.14
N TYR A 11 -6.76 2.55 8.58
CA TYR A 11 -6.15 3.08 7.36
C TYR A 11 -7.03 2.84 6.14
N LEU A 12 -7.72 1.70 6.06
CA LEU A 12 -8.67 1.43 4.98
C LEU A 12 -9.82 2.45 5.01
N ASN A 13 -10.40 2.69 6.19
CA ASN A 13 -11.43 3.71 6.39
C ASN A 13 -10.92 5.11 6.04
N ALA A 14 -9.67 5.43 6.38
CA ALA A 14 -9.08 6.73 6.04
C ALA A 14 -8.79 6.90 4.55
N ILE A 15 -8.44 5.83 3.84
CA ILE A 15 -8.28 5.83 2.37
C ILE A 15 -9.63 6.10 1.71
N LEU A 16 -10.67 5.36 2.09
CA LEU A 16 -12.03 5.54 1.56
C LEU A 16 -12.61 6.93 1.85
N ALA A 17 -12.29 7.50 3.01
CA ALA A 17 -12.68 8.86 3.37
C ALA A 17 -11.82 9.96 2.71
N GLY A 18 -10.85 9.61 1.86
CA GLY A 18 -9.96 10.58 1.21
C GLY A 18 -8.97 11.28 2.14
N ARG A 19 -8.85 10.85 3.41
CA ARG A 19 -7.95 11.45 4.40
C ARG A 19 -6.52 10.91 4.29
N LYS A 20 -6.39 9.62 3.97
CA LYS A 20 -5.09 8.98 3.71
C LYS A 20 -4.87 8.91 2.21
N VAL A 21 -4.04 9.81 1.70
CA VAL A 21 -3.73 9.93 0.26
C VAL A 21 -2.36 9.38 -0.12
N VAL A 22 -1.53 9.04 0.86
CA VAL A 22 -0.24 8.37 0.64
C VAL A 22 -0.19 7.05 1.39
N GLU A 23 -0.01 5.94 0.66
CA GLU A 23 0.37 4.66 1.26
C GLU A 23 1.89 4.59 1.40
N SER A 24 2.37 4.21 2.58
CA SER A 24 3.81 4.19 2.88
C SER A 24 4.25 2.81 3.34
N ARG A 25 5.31 2.29 2.71
CA ARG A 25 5.98 1.06 3.12
C ARG A 25 7.42 1.37 3.52
N LEU A 26 7.62 1.32 4.82
CA LEU A 26 8.88 1.64 5.49
C LEU A 26 9.47 0.34 6.04
N THR A 27 10.61 -0.09 5.50
CA THR A 27 11.20 -1.42 5.75
C THR A 27 12.69 -1.36 6.05
N LEU A 28 13.18 -2.34 6.81
CA LEU A 28 14.61 -2.50 7.12
C LEU A 28 15.38 -3.14 5.95
N THR A 29 14.74 -4.03 5.21
CA THR A 29 15.33 -4.70 4.05
C THR A 29 14.61 -4.31 2.77
N ARG A 30 15.31 -4.44 1.64
CA ARG A 30 14.72 -4.27 0.31
C ARG A 30 13.70 -5.39 0.07
N ARG A 31 12.42 -5.03 0.04
CA ARG A 31 11.31 -5.97 -0.17
C ARG A 31 10.14 -5.26 -0.82
N GLU A 32 9.22 -6.02 -1.40
CA GLU A 32 8.00 -5.48 -2.00
C GLU A 32 7.27 -4.51 -1.05
N PRO A 33 6.77 -3.36 -1.55
CA PRO A 33 6.72 -2.94 -2.96
C PRO A 33 7.99 -2.28 -3.53
N PHE A 34 9.09 -2.20 -2.78
CA PHE A 34 10.26 -1.43 -3.20
C PHE A 34 10.81 -1.87 -4.56
N GLY A 35 10.84 -0.96 -5.53
CA GLY A 35 11.31 -1.23 -6.90
C GLY A 35 10.40 -2.15 -7.72
N GLN A 36 9.16 -2.40 -7.27
CA GLN A 36 8.19 -3.26 -7.98
C GLN A 36 6.92 -2.52 -8.37
N ILE A 37 6.45 -1.59 -7.54
CA ILE A 37 5.31 -0.73 -7.89
C ILE A 37 5.76 0.48 -8.70
N THR A 38 4.99 0.83 -9.72
CA THR A 38 5.17 2.00 -10.58
C THR A 38 3.89 2.83 -10.67
N ALA A 39 4.02 4.08 -11.14
CA ALA A 39 2.84 4.89 -11.42
C ALA A 39 1.99 4.23 -12.51
N GLY A 40 0.67 4.22 -12.33
CA GLY A 40 -0.28 3.52 -13.19
C GLY A 40 -0.59 2.08 -12.77
N ASP A 41 0.11 1.51 -11.78
CA ASP A 41 -0.27 0.21 -11.23
C ASP A 41 -1.53 0.31 -10.35
N ARG A 42 -2.29 -0.78 -10.29
CA ARG A 42 -3.50 -0.87 -9.45
C ARG A 42 -3.18 -1.45 -8.09
N LEU A 43 -3.69 -0.82 -7.04
CA LEU A 43 -3.64 -1.32 -5.67
C LEU A 43 -5.00 -1.84 -5.24
N TYR A 44 -4.97 -2.96 -4.51
CA TYR A 44 -6.09 -3.52 -3.77
C TYR A 44 -5.75 -3.47 -2.28
N PHE A 45 -6.62 -2.86 -1.49
CA PHE A 45 -6.46 -2.75 -0.05
C PHE A 45 -7.36 -3.76 0.66
N LYS A 46 -6.72 -4.58 1.48
CA LYS A 46 -7.37 -5.57 2.33
C LYS A 46 -7.14 -5.24 3.79
N ALA A 47 -8.19 -5.27 4.59
CA ALA A 47 -8.06 -5.17 6.03
C ALA A 47 -7.30 -6.39 6.58
N SER A 48 -6.39 -6.15 7.52
CA SER A 48 -5.75 -7.20 8.32
C SER A 48 -6.84 -8.00 9.03
N GLY A 49 -6.83 -9.33 8.88
CA GLY A 49 -7.90 -10.21 9.39
C GLY A 49 -9.27 -10.06 8.69
N GLY A 50 -9.47 -9.08 7.83
CA GLY A 50 -10.77 -8.76 7.19
C GLY A 50 -10.81 -8.95 5.67
N ALA A 51 -11.84 -8.41 5.02
CA ALA A 51 -12.03 -8.48 3.57
C ALA A 51 -11.27 -7.38 2.81
N PHE A 52 -11.33 -7.43 1.48
CA PHE A 52 -11.01 -6.28 0.64
C PHE A 52 -12.04 -5.17 0.89
N GLY A 53 -11.63 -3.91 0.74
CA GLY A 53 -12.55 -2.79 0.91
C GLY A 53 -12.29 -1.60 -0.01
N ALA A 54 -11.10 -1.48 -0.60
CA ALA A 54 -10.79 -0.40 -1.53
C ALA A 54 -9.84 -0.84 -2.63
N THR A 55 -9.94 -0.20 -3.80
CA THR A 55 -8.91 -0.19 -4.83
C THR A 55 -8.51 1.25 -5.14
N ALA A 56 -7.31 1.45 -5.66
CA ALA A 56 -6.83 2.75 -6.13
C ALA A 56 -5.80 2.53 -7.25
N MET A 57 -5.45 3.62 -7.93
CA MET A 57 -4.31 3.68 -8.82
C MET A 57 -3.12 4.34 -8.11
N ALA A 58 -1.91 3.89 -8.41
CA ALA A 58 -0.69 4.58 -8.05
C ALA A 58 -0.54 5.83 -8.94
N ALA A 59 -0.90 7.01 -8.44
CA ALA A 59 -0.73 8.26 -9.17
C ALA A 59 0.76 8.61 -9.35
N ARG A 60 1.52 8.40 -8.27
CA ARG A 60 2.96 8.67 -8.19
C ARG A 60 3.60 7.72 -7.20
N VAL A 61 4.82 7.29 -7.49
CA VAL A 61 5.62 6.45 -6.60
C VAL A 61 6.97 7.09 -6.39
N ASP A 62 7.32 7.37 -5.14
CA ASP A 62 8.68 7.73 -4.76
C ASP A 62 9.29 6.57 -3.97
N SER A 63 10.52 6.20 -4.32
CA SER A 63 11.28 5.18 -3.59
C SER A 63 12.63 5.75 -3.16
N HIS A 64 12.97 5.53 -1.90
CA HIS A 64 14.21 5.99 -1.30
C HIS A 64 14.96 4.83 -0.64
N GLU A 65 16.26 4.76 -0.90
CA GLU A 65 17.21 3.86 -0.25
C GLU A 65 18.00 4.60 0.83
N GLU A 66 18.72 3.87 1.66
CA GLU A 66 19.63 4.42 2.67
C GLU A 66 18.98 5.43 3.63
N MET A 67 17.69 5.22 3.92
CA MET A 67 16.95 6.05 4.85
C MET A 67 17.63 6.07 6.21
N THR A 68 17.88 7.28 6.73
CA THR A 68 18.41 7.50 8.07
C THR A 68 17.30 7.94 9.03
N PRO A 69 17.52 7.87 10.37
CA PRO A 69 16.58 8.46 11.34
C PRO A 69 16.30 9.94 11.09
N ALA A 70 17.25 10.70 10.55
CA ALA A 70 17.05 12.10 10.18
C ALA A 70 16.08 12.23 8.99
N ASN A 71 16.25 11.42 7.94
CA ASN A 71 15.33 11.38 6.80
C ASN A 71 13.93 10.91 7.23
N MET A 72 13.83 9.93 8.13
CA MET A 72 12.57 9.45 8.67
C MET A 72 11.81 10.52 9.45
N ARG A 73 12.52 11.32 10.27
CA ARG A 73 11.92 12.49 10.95
C ARG A 73 11.47 13.55 9.96
N ALA A 74 12.25 13.82 8.90
CA ALA A 74 11.86 14.76 7.86
C ALA A 74 10.60 14.28 7.11
N LEU A 75 10.57 13.01 6.70
CA LEU A 75 9.43 12.37 6.05
C LEU A 75 8.18 12.44 6.91
N ARG A 76 8.29 12.18 8.22
CA ARG A 76 7.18 12.36 9.16
C ARG A 76 6.66 13.80 9.18
N ARG A 77 7.54 14.79 9.22
CA ARG A 77 7.14 16.21 9.24
C ARG A 77 6.44 16.62 7.95
N THR A 78 6.90 16.15 6.79
CA THR A 78 6.37 16.57 5.49
C THR A 78 5.15 15.78 5.06
N LEU A 79 5.12 14.47 5.30
CA LEU A 79 4.09 13.55 4.80
C LEU A 79 3.23 12.92 5.90
N GLY A 80 3.50 13.18 7.17
CA GLY A 80 2.79 12.57 8.29
C GLY A 80 1.27 12.74 8.21
N ARG A 81 0.80 13.93 7.83
CA ARG A 81 -0.63 14.23 7.65
C ARG A 81 -1.31 13.47 6.50
N PHE A 82 -0.55 12.99 5.52
CA PHE A 82 -1.06 12.27 4.37
C PHE A 82 -0.95 10.75 4.52
N ILE A 83 0.05 10.30 5.28
CA ILE A 83 0.29 8.89 5.62
C ILE A 83 -0.62 8.45 6.78
N LEU A 84 -0.93 9.38 7.69
CA LEU A 84 -1.70 9.17 8.93
C LEU A 84 -1.08 8.17 9.90
N GLY A 85 0.24 7.97 9.87
CA GLY A 85 0.94 7.12 10.82
C GLY A 85 0.81 7.65 12.25
N THR A 86 0.45 6.79 13.20
CA THR A 86 0.44 7.10 14.64
C THR A 86 1.85 7.30 15.18
N ASP A 87 1.99 7.87 16.38
CA ASP A 87 3.30 7.96 17.06
C ASP A 87 3.99 6.60 17.20
N ALA A 88 3.21 5.56 17.53
CA ALA A 88 3.72 4.20 17.61
C ALA A 88 4.24 3.70 16.26
N TYR A 89 3.52 3.99 15.16
CA TYR A 89 3.98 3.66 13.80
C TYR A 89 5.33 4.34 13.49
N TRP A 90 5.42 5.65 13.71
CA TRP A 90 6.65 6.40 13.42
C TRP A 90 7.83 5.95 14.25
N ARG A 91 7.61 5.65 15.54
CA ARG A 91 8.64 5.09 16.42
C ARG A 91 9.10 3.72 15.94
N ALA A 92 8.17 2.83 15.58
CA ALA A 92 8.48 1.50 15.07
C ALA A 92 9.21 1.52 13.71
N LYS A 93 9.01 2.58 12.91
CA LYS A 93 9.61 2.73 11.58
C LYS A 93 10.85 3.61 11.55
N LEU A 94 11.27 4.18 12.69
CA LEU A 94 12.37 5.15 12.74
C LEU A 94 13.69 4.63 12.13
N MET A 95 13.94 3.32 12.21
CA MET A 95 15.15 2.67 11.70
C MET A 95 14.99 2.09 10.29
N ALA A 96 13.87 2.34 9.59
CA ALA A 96 13.69 1.88 8.22
C ALA A 96 14.82 2.40 7.32
N ARG A 97 15.31 1.53 6.43
CA ARG A 97 16.36 1.83 5.44
C ARG A 97 15.81 2.05 4.03
N TYR A 98 14.58 1.60 3.80
CA TYR A 98 13.88 1.72 2.53
C TYR A 98 12.52 2.35 2.77
N ALA A 99 12.14 3.27 1.90
CA ALA A 99 10.81 3.87 1.87
C ALA A 99 10.23 3.77 0.47
N THR A 100 9.00 3.27 0.37
CA THR A 100 8.16 3.40 -0.83
C THR A 100 6.93 4.20 -0.46
N LEU A 101 6.72 5.32 -1.14
CA LEU A 101 5.63 6.27 -0.91
C LEU A 101 4.77 6.31 -2.17
N ILE A 102 3.48 6.01 -2.01
CA ILE A 102 2.56 5.79 -3.13
C ILE A 102 1.40 6.76 -2.96
N TRP A 103 1.31 7.74 -3.85
CA TRP A 103 0.17 8.65 -3.89
C TRP A 103 -1.00 7.92 -4.55
N LEU A 104 -2.13 7.95 -3.87
CA LEU A 104 -3.34 7.25 -4.29
C LEU A 104 -4.24 8.19 -5.08
N GLU A 105 -4.75 7.71 -6.21
CA GLU A 105 -5.82 8.35 -6.95
C GLU A 105 -6.90 7.33 -7.34
N ARG A 106 -8.06 7.83 -7.78
CA ARG A 106 -9.20 7.00 -8.22
C ARG A 106 -9.52 5.92 -7.19
N VAL A 107 -9.58 6.34 -5.92
CA VAL A 107 -9.93 5.45 -4.81
C VAL A 107 -11.40 5.09 -4.93
N GLU A 108 -11.69 3.80 -4.95
CA GLU A 108 -13.04 3.27 -5.07
C GLU A 108 -13.28 2.13 -4.06
N PRO A 109 -14.47 2.04 -3.46
CA PRO A 109 -14.82 0.89 -2.63
C PRO A 109 -14.96 -0.37 -3.48
N ILE A 110 -14.53 -1.51 -2.94
CA ILE A 110 -14.69 -2.82 -3.56
C ILE A 110 -15.04 -3.87 -2.51
N VAL A 111 -15.66 -4.97 -2.95
CA VAL A 111 -15.91 -6.14 -2.11
C VAL A 111 -15.06 -7.33 -2.54
N ILE A 112 -14.73 -7.42 -3.83
CA ILE A 112 -13.96 -8.52 -4.43
C ILE A 112 -12.59 -8.00 -4.85
N GLY A 113 -11.54 -8.69 -4.41
CA GLY A 113 -10.16 -8.49 -4.85
C GLY A 113 -9.59 -9.74 -5.52
N PRO A 114 -8.37 -9.66 -6.04
CA PRO A 114 -7.71 -10.80 -6.68
C PRO A 114 -7.51 -11.95 -5.68
N ASP A 115 -7.50 -13.20 -6.17
CA ASP A 115 -7.20 -14.37 -5.34
C ASP A 115 -5.69 -14.52 -5.08
N TYR A 116 -5.13 -13.54 -4.36
CA TYR A 116 -3.72 -13.50 -4.00
C TYR A 116 -3.25 -14.65 -3.09
N ARG A 117 -4.16 -15.52 -2.60
CA ARG A 117 -3.80 -16.69 -1.79
C ARG A 117 -3.14 -17.79 -2.62
N ALA A 118 -3.42 -17.82 -3.92
CA ALA A 118 -2.72 -18.68 -4.87
C ALA A 118 -1.27 -18.20 -5.15
N HIS A 119 -0.87 -17.02 -4.65
CA HIS A 119 0.48 -16.53 -4.82
C HIS A 119 1.49 -17.37 -4.02
N PRO A 120 2.65 -17.77 -4.58
CA PRO A 120 3.61 -18.67 -3.92
C PRO A 120 4.11 -18.18 -2.54
N SER A 121 4.09 -16.86 -2.30
CA SER A 121 4.52 -16.27 -1.03
C SER A 121 3.39 -16.10 0.01
N TRP A 122 2.17 -16.57 -0.25
CA TRP A 122 0.99 -16.37 0.62
C TRP A 122 1.24 -16.76 2.09
N ALA A 123 1.86 -17.92 2.35
CA ALA A 123 2.09 -18.41 3.71
C ALA A 123 3.22 -17.70 4.47
N SER A 124 3.88 -16.70 3.86
CA SER A 124 5.05 -16.02 4.46
C SER A 124 4.71 -14.89 5.43
N GLY A 125 3.42 -14.65 5.72
CA GLY A 125 2.98 -13.57 6.61
C GLY A 125 3.25 -12.17 6.05
N ARG A 126 3.47 -12.04 4.73
CA ARG A 126 3.72 -10.76 4.07
C ARG A 126 2.46 -9.90 4.08
N ALA A 127 2.67 -8.60 4.28
CA ALA A 127 1.61 -7.59 4.20
C ALA A 127 1.53 -6.92 2.82
N TRP A 128 2.24 -7.44 1.82
CA TRP A 128 2.26 -6.95 0.45
C TRP A 128 2.49 -8.09 -0.54
N TYR A 129 1.79 -8.04 -1.68
CA TYR A 129 1.93 -8.99 -2.79
C TYR A 129 1.92 -8.23 -4.12
N THR A 130 2.83 -8.59 -5.02
CA THR A 130 2.87 -8.09 -6.40
C THR A 130 2.39 -9.20 -7.33
N LEU A 131 1.41 -8.90 -8.18
CA LEU A 131 0.76 -9.88 -9.03
C LEU A 131 0.73 -9.37 -10.48
N PRO A 132 0.79 -10.27 -11.48
CA PRO A 132 0.66 -9.90 -12.88
C PRO A 132 -0.73 -9.35 -13.19
N GLU A 133 -0.83 -8.54 -14.26
CA GLU A 133 -2.06 -7.81 -14.62
C GLU A 133 -3.25 -8.73 -14.91
N ASN A 134 -3.02 -9.95 -15.40
CA ASN A 134 -4.08 -10.92 -15.67
C ASN A 134 -4.83 -11.41 -14.41
N TRP A 135 -4.37 -11.05 -13.21
CA TRP A 135 -5.08 -11.28 -11.95
C TRP A 135 -6.03 -10.13 -11.60
N CYS A 136 -6.05 -9.06 -12.39
CA CYS A 136 -6.88 -7.88 -12.17
C CYS A 136 -8.37 -8.24 -12.35
N VAL A 137 -9.13 -8.14 -11.25
CA VAL A 137 -10.58 -8.39 -11.26
C VAL A 137 -11.42 -7.12 -11.39
N TYR A 138 -10.78 -5.94 -11.40
CA TYR A 138 -11.49 -4.66 -11.40
C TYR A 138 -12.27 -4.42 -12.71
N HIS A 139 -11.65 -4.71 -13.85
CA HIS A 139 -12.32 -4.54 -15.16
C HIS A 139 -13.43 -5.56 -15.40
N ALA A 140 -13.35 -6.75 -14.82
CA ALA A 140 -14.41 -7.75 -14.90
C ALA A 140 -15.64 -7.29 -14.10
N ALA A 141 -15.43 -6.77 -12.88
CA ALA A 141 -16.50 -6.28 -12.02
C ALA A 141 -17.26 -5.09 -12.63
N ARG A 142 -16.58 -4.19 -13.37
CA ARG A 142 -17.21 -3.02 -14.01
C ARG A 142 -17.94 -3.29 -15.33
N ARG A 143 -17.78 -4.46 -15.93
CA ARG A 143 -18.58 -4.85 -17.12
C ARG A 143 -19.88 -5.56 -16.74
N ALA A 144 -20.00 -6.00 -15.49
CA ALA A 144 -21.15 -6.74 -14.97
C ALA A 144 -22.10 -5.87 -14.13
N ALA A 145 -21.80 -4.57 -13.98
CA ALA A 145 -22.60 -3.57 -13.27
C ALA A 145 -23.00 -2.46 -14.25
#